data_AF-A0A8T3W1M4-F1
#
_entry.id   AF-A0A8T3W1M4-F1
#
_cell.length_a   1.000
_cell.length_b   1.000
_cell.length_c   1.000
_cell.angle_alpha   90.00
_cell.angle_beta   90.00
_cell.angle_gamma   90.00
#
_symmetry.space_group_name_H-M   'P 1'
#
loop_
_entity.id
_entity.type
_entity.pdbx_description
1 polymer ?
#
loop_
_entity_poly.entity_id
_entity_poly.type
_entity_poly.pdbx_seq_one_letter_code
_entity_poly.pdbx_strand_id
1 'polypeptide(L)'
;MKHGKKVKELIKILILKFLEKENLHGYLLISNIKEITGISVSPSMVYPILSNLKTAGLIEVEKTEDRGKKIYKLTKDGHSFLDKNQAKVGYCMKKSEALYHFHNFGGIELKKALHLAFEEFIDMDDEKRKKIGEIMQKCAKDIRYQIEYGDD
;
A
#
# COMPACT_ATOMS: atom_id res chain seq x y z
N MET A 1 -15.44 -4.72 8.44
CA MET A 1 -15.77 -3.83 7.29
C MET A 1 -15.07 -2.44 7.30
N LYS A 2 -14.73 -1.81 8.45
CA LYS A 2 -14.15 -0.45 8.48
C LYS A 2 -12.71 -0.32 7.95
N HIS A 3 -11.86 -1.34 8.11
CA HIS A 3 -10.45 -1.29 7.70
C HIS A 3 -10.26 -1.30 6.17
N GLY A 4 -11.01 -2.15 5.46
CA GLY A 4 -10.95 -2.23 3.98
C GLY A 4 -11.38 -0.93 3.27
N LYS A 5 -12.30 -0.16 3.86
CA LYS A 5 -12.72 1.15 3.31
C LYS A 5 -11.57 2.17 3.35
N LYS A 6 -10.77 2.19 4.43
CA LYS A 6 -9.62 3.09 4.56
C LYS A 6 -8.49 2.76 3.59
N VAL A 7 -8.23 1.47 3.34
CA VAL A 7 -7.20 1.02 2.36
C VAL A 7 -7.62 1.38 0.93
N LYS A 8 -8.88 1.12 0.56
CA LYS A 8 -9.40 1.52 -0.76
C LYS A 8 -9.30 3.02 -1.00
N GLU A 9 -9.61 3.85 0.00
CA GLU A 9 -9.47 5.31 -0.12
C GLU A 9 -8.01 5.73 -0.31
N LEU A 10 -7.06 5.12 0.43
CA LEU A 10 -5.63 5.36 0.24
C LEU A 10 -5.20 5.04 -1.20
N ILE A 11 -5.55 3.85 -1.69
CA ILE A 11 -5.23 3.40 -3.06
C ILE A 11 -5.82 4.36 -4.10
N LYS A 12 -7.08 4.78 -3.91
CA LYS A 12 -7.75 5.73 -4.80
C LYS A 12 -6.98 7.05 -4.89
N ILE A 13 -6.60 7.64 -3.75
CA ILE A 13 -5.86 8.90 -3.72
C ILE A 13 -4.47 8.73 -4.34
N LEU A 14 -3.77 7.64 -4.05
CA LEU A 14 -2.46 7.36 -4.65
C LEU A 14 -2.54 7.25 -6.18
N ILE A 15 -3.55 6.54 -6.71
CA ILE A 15 -3.78 6.45 -8.17
C ILE A 15 -3.93 7.86 -8.77
N LEU A 16 -4.78 8.70 -8.19
CA LEU A 16 -4.99 10.06 -8.70
C LEU A 16 -3.71 10.90 -8.63
N LYS A 17 -2.91 10.79 -7.55
CA LYS A 17 -1.64 11.49 -7.39
C LYS A 17 -0.54 10.99 -8.33
N PHE A 18 -0.54 9.71 -8.69
CA PHE A 18 0.35 9.21 -9.74
C PHE A 18 -0.06 9.76 -11.11
N LEU A 19 -1.36 9.71 -11.42
CA LEU A 19 -1.89 10.20 -12.68
C LEU A 19 -1.82 11.72 -12.85
N GLU A 20 -1.69 12.47 -11.76
CA GLU A 20 -1.40 13.90 -11.76
C GLU A 20 0.02 14.20 -12.27
N LYS A 21 0.98 13.27 -12.05
CA LYS A 21 2.37 13.43 -12.48
C LYS A 21 2.59 12.92 -13.90
N GLU A 22 2.02 11.78 -14.23
CA GLU A 22 2.22 11.11 -15.52
C GLU A 22 1.07 10.16 -15.87
N ASN A 23 0.82 9.96 -17.15
CA ASN A 23 -0.21 9.04 -17.63
C ASN A 23 0.31 7.59 -17.54
N LEU A 24 -0.44 6.70 -16.89
CA LEU A 24 0.07 5.39 -16.50
C LEU A 24 -0.86 4.24 -16.88
N HIS A 25 -0.24 3.09 -17.13
CA HIS A 25 -0.95 1.81 -17.23
C HIS A 25 -1.41 1.32 -15.86
N GLY A 26 -2.52 0.57 -15.85
CA GLY A 26 -3.05 -0.07 -14.64
C GLY A 26 -2.03 -0.96 -13.92
N TYR A 27 -1.18 -1.69 -14.66
CA TYR A 27 -0.14 -2.53 -14.06
C TYR A 27 0.96 -1.72 -13.38
N LEU A 28 1.38 -0.61 -13.99
CA LEU A 28 2.40 0.25 -13.41
C LEU A 28 1.88 0.93 -12.14
N LEU A 29 0.60 1.36 -12.13
CA LEU A 29 -0.07 1.83 -10.91
C LEU A 29 -0.08 0.77 -9.80
N ILE A 30 -0.37 -0.49 -10.13
CA ILE A 30 -0.33 -1.62 -9.18
C ILE A 30 1.07 -1.78 -8.59
N SER A 31 2.10 -1.75 -9.45
CA SER A 31 3.50 -1.88 -9.04
C SER A 31 3.93 -0.73 -8.12
N ASN A 32 3.69 0.52 -8.53
CA ASN A 32 4.09 1.71 -7.79
C ASN A 32 3.40 1.79 -6.41
N ILE A 33 2.12 1.40 -6.34
CA ILE A 33 1.39 1.35 -5.05
C ILE A 33 2.01 0.31 -4.12
N LYS A 34 2.33 -0.88 -4.63
CA LYS A 34 2.97 -1.94 -3.83
C LYS A 34 4.34 -1.50 -3.34
N GLU A 35 5.14 -0.87 -4.20
CA GLU A 35 6.48 -0.39 -3.87
C GLU A 35 6.46 0.69 -2.77
N ILE A 36 5.59 1.69 -2.90
CA ILE A 36 5.51 2.76 -1.90
C ILE A 36 4.90 2.28 -0.59
N THR A 37 3.86 1.45 -0.64
CA THR A 37 3.06 1.15 0.56
C THR A 37 3.39 -0.17 1.23
N GLY A 38 4.12 -1.07 0.55
CA GLY A 38 4.27 -2.47 0.96
C GLY A 38 2.97 -3.28 0.93
N ILE A 39 1.83 -2.68 0.55
CA ILE A 39 0.54 -3.34 0.49
C ILE A 39 0.45 -4.12 -0.81
N SER A 40 0.26 -5.44 -0.71
CA SER A 40 -0.05 -6.28 -1.86
C SER A 40 -1.42 -5.91 -2.41
N VAL A 41 -1.43 -5.13 -3.49
CA VAL A 41 -2.65 -4.81 -4.25
C VAL A 41 -2.72 -5.68 -5.49
N SER A 42 -3.87 -6.30 -5.73
CA SER A 42 -4.11 -7.15 -6.90
C SER A 42 -4.79 -6.36 -8.03
N PRO A 43 -4.68 -6.84 -9.29
CA PRO A 43 -5.55 -6.43 -10.38
C PRO A 43 -7.04 -6.35 -10.00
N SER A 44 -7.55 -7.39 -9.32
CA SER A 44 -8.96 -7.47 -8.90
C SER A 44 -9.35 -6.40 -7.87
N MET A 45 -8.38 -5.81 -7.17
CA MET A 45 -8.62 -4.68 -6.26
C MET A 45 -8.53 -3.33 -6.98
N VAL A 46 -7.55 -3.15 -7.86
CA VAL A 46 -7.24 -1.86 -8.49
C VAL A 46 -8.16 -1.55 -9.68
N TYR A 47 -8.46 -2.54 -10.54
CA TYR A 47 -9.28 -2.29 -11.73
C TYR A 47 -10.72 -1.83 -11.41
N PRO A 48 -11.42 -2.34 -10.38
CA PRO A 48 -12.69 -1.76 -9.95
C PRO A 48 -12.56 -0.30 -9.48
N ILE A 49 -11.45 0.08 -8.84
CA ILE A 49 -11.21 1.45 -8.41
C ILE A 49 -11.02 2.35 -9.64
N LEU A 50 -10.21 1.93 -10.61
CA LEU A 50 -10.03 2.64 -11.88
C LEU A 50 -11.35 2.80 -12.63
N SER A 51 -12.16 1.75 -12.69
CA SER A 51 -13.50 1.79 -13.30
C SER A 51 -14.38 2.85 -12.63
N ASN A 52 -14.42 2.87 -11.30
CA ASN A 52 -15.21 3.84 -10.54
C ASN A 52 -14.70 5.28 -10.72
N LEU A 53 -13.38 5.48 -10.74
CA LEU A 53 -12.78 6.79 -11.00
C LEU A 53 -13.13 7.30 -12.40
N LYS A 54 -13.13 6.40 -13.40
CA LYS A 54 -13.51 6.72 -14.78
C LYS A 54 -14.99 7.07 -14.87
N THR A 55 -15.87 6.27 -14.27
CA THR A 55 -17.32 6.54 -14.23
C THR A 55 -17.63 7.86 -13.52
N ALA A 56 -16.83 8.22 -12.50
CA ALA A 56 -16.94 9.51 -11.82
C ALA A 56 -16.32 10.68 -12.60
N GLY A 57 -15.80 10.46 -13.81
CA GLY A 57 -15.18 11.49 -14.64
C GLY A 57 -13.82 11.99 -14.15
N LEU A 58 -13.23 11.37 -13.11
CA LEU A 58 -11.97 11.83 -12.51
C LEU A 58 -10.73 11.39 -13.29
N ILE A 59 -10.85 10.32 -14.05
CA ILE A 59 -9.81 9.81 -14.96
C ILE A 59 -10.44 9.42 -16.29
N GLU A 60 -9.64 9.37 -17.34
CA GLU A 60 -10.03 8.87 -18.65
C GLU A 60 -8.99 7.90 -19.20
N VAL A 61 -9.36 7.18 -20.26
CA VAL A 61 -8.40 6.37 -21.02
C VAL A 61 -7.87 7.25 -22.13
N GLU A 62 -6.61 7.66 -22.03
CA GLU A 62 -5.97 8.49 -23.06
C GLU A 62 -5.78 7.69 -24.35
N LYS A 63 -5.20 6.48 -24.21
CA LYS A 63 -5.01 5.56 -25.33
C LYS A 63 -5.03 4.12 -24.86
N THR A 64 -5.31 3.22 -25.80
CA THR A 64 -5.17 1.77 -25.60
C THR A 64 -4.04 1.29 -26.48
N GLU A 65 -2.99 0.78 -25.87
CA GLU A 65 -1.84 0.20 -26.56
C GLU A 65 -2.07 -1.29 -26.86
N ASP A 66 -1.07 -1.92 -27.47
CA ASP A 66 -1.10 -3.33 -27.86
C ASP A 66 -1.59 -4.24 -26.75
N ARG A 67 -2.34 -5.27 -27.16
CA ARG A 67 -2.94 -6.27 -26.26
C ARG A 67 -3.96 -5.67 -25.28
N GLY A 68 -4.54 -4.52 -25.59
CA GLY A 68 -5.63 -3.92 -24.82
C GLY A 68 -5.18 -3.17 -23.56
N LYS A 69 -3.89 -2.79 -23.48
CA LYS A 69 -3.33 -2.07 -22.33
C LYS A 69 -3.79 -0.63 -22.32
N LYS A 70 -4.67 -0.27 -21.38
CA LYS A 70 -5.17 1.10 -21.21
C LYS A 70 -4.15 1.96 -20.48
N ILE A 71 -3.88 3.15 -21.02
CA ILE A 71 -3.20 4.25 -20.35
C ILE A 71 -4.27 5.17 -19.80
N TYR A 72 -4.19 5.42 -18.50
CA TYR A 72 -5.08 6.32 -17.81
C TYR A 72 -4.44 7.69 -17.68
N LYS A 73 -5.28 8.73 -17.72
CA LYS A 73 -4.91 10.12 -17.55
C LYS A 73 -5.87 10.78 -16.56
N LEU A 74 -5.35 11.72 -15.78
CA LEU A 74 -6.17 12.54 -14.89
C LEU A 74 -6.94 13.60 -15.68
N THR A 75 -8.23 13.77 -15.40
CA THR A 75 -9.06 14.79 -16.05
C THR A 75 -9.00 16.12 -15.29
N LYS A 76 -9.60 17.18 -15.85
CA LYS A 76 -9.80 18.46 -15.14
C LYS A 76 -10.60 18.28 -13.84
N ASP A 77 -11.63 17.44 -13.87
CA ASP A 77 -12.42 17.12 -12.68
C ASP A 77 -11.61 16.31 -11.66
N GLY A 78 -10.69 15.45 -12.13
CA GLY A 78 -9.70 14.77 -11.30
C GLY A 78 -8.79 15.74 -10.54
N HIS A 79 -8.25 16.75 -11.23
CA HIS A 79 -7.47 17.82 -10.58
C HIS A 79 -8.32 18.59 -9.57
N SER A 80 -9.52 19.04 -9.97
CA SER A 80 -10.44 19.75 -9.05
C SER A 80 -10.81 18.90 -7.83
N PHE A 81 -10.94 17.58 -7.99
CA PHE A 81 -11.19 16.67 -6.88
C PHE A 81 -10.02 16.66 -5.90
N LEU A 82 -8.76 16.58 -6.38
CA LEU A 82 -7.58 16.63 -5.52
C LEU A 82 -7.51 17.98 -4.77
N ASP A 83 -7.74 19.09 -5.45
CA ASP A 83 -7.71 20.44 -4.89
C ASP A 83 -8.81 20.68 -3.83
N LYS A 84 -10.01 20.12 -4.04
CA LYS A 84 -11.10 20.23 -3.05
C LYS A 84 -10.90 19.31 -1.85
N ASN A 85 -10.01 18.33 -1.92
CA ASN A 85 -9.82 17.30 -0.90
C ASN A 85 -8.43 17.35 -0.25
N GLN A 86 -7.77 18.52 -0.21
CA GLN A 86 -6.37 18.64 0.27
C GLN A 86 -6.11 17.99 1.63
N ALA A 87 -7.01 18.14 2.61
CA ALA A 87 -6.83 17.53 3.93
C ALA A 87 -6.77 15.99 3.84
N LYS A 88 -7.65 15.39 3.02
CA LYS A 88 -7.68 13.95 2.79
C LYS A 88 -6.45 13.50 2.01
N VAL A 89 -6.08 14.24 0.97
CA VAL A 89 -4.88 13.98 0.17
C VAL A 89 -3.65 14.01 1.08
N GLY A 90 -3.48 15.06 1.87
CA GLY A 90 -2.39 15.21 2.82
C GLY A 90 -2.31 14.06 3.82
N TYR A 91 -3.44 13.63 4.40
CA TYR A 91 -3.47 12.45 5.27
C TYR A 91 -3.01 11.18 4.54
N CYS A 92 -3.53 10.94 3.32
CA CYS A 92 -3.13 9.77 2.53
C CYS A 92 -1.64 9.79 2.16
N MET A 93 -1.08 10.96 1.83
CA MET A 93 0.34 11.12 1.52
C MET A 93 1.22 10.86 2.74
N LYS A 94 0.90 11.45 3.90
CA LYS A 94 1.61 11.17 5.16
C LYS A 94 1.54 9.69 5.52
N LYS A 95 0.38 9.06 5.32
CA LYS A 95 0.21 7.63 5.55
C LYS A 95 1.04 6.78 4.60
N SER A 96 1.11 7.13 3.31
CA SER A 96 1.96 6.40 2.36
C SER A 96 3.44 6.54 2.66
N GLU A 97 3.88 7.71 3.12
CA GLU A 97 5.26 7.96 3.56
C GLU A 97 5.61 7.13 4.79
N ALA A 98 4.74 7.11 5.80
CA ALA A 98 4.93 6.26 6.98
C ALA A 98 5.01 4.77 6.60
N LEU A 99 4.19 4.31 5.65
CA LEU A 99 4.24 2.93 5.15
C LEU A 99 5.53 2.63 4.39
N TYR A 100 5.99 3.57 3.55
CA TYR A 100 7.25 3.46 2.82
C TYR A 100 8.44 3.30 3.78
N HIS A 101 8.51 4.16 4.80
CA HIS A 101 9.57 4.08 5.81
C HIS A 101 9.48 2.80 6.62
N PHE A 102 8.29 2.43 7.09
CA PHE A 102 8.10 1.16 7.82
C PHE A 102 8.58 -0.04 7.01
N HIS A 103 8.24 -0.07 5.72
CA HIS A 103 8.64 -1.12 4.80
C HIS A 103 10.16 -1.17 4.61
N ASN A 104 10.80 -0.01 4.38
CA ASN A 104 12.23 0.06 4.08
C ASN A 104 13.14 -0.02 5.33
N PHE A 105 12.62 0.26 6.52
CA PHE A 105 13.35 0.13 7.79
C PHE A 105 13.15 -1.25 8.45
N GLY A 106 13.06 -2.31 7.63
CA GLY A 106 13.04 -3.70 8.11
C GLY A 106 11.65 -4.33 8.25
N GLY A 107 10.57 -3.59 7.96
CA GLY A 107 9.21 -4.15 7.98
C GLY A 107 9.01 -5.29 6.97
N ILE A 108 9.67 -5.25 5.81
CA ILE A 108 9.65 -6.36 4.85
C ILE A 108 10.33 -7.60 5.43
N GLU A 109 11.55 -7.43 5.93
CA GLU A 109 12.39 -8.50 6.43
C GLU A 109 11.70 -9.17 7.61
N LEU A 110 11.13 -8.38 8.51
CA LEU A 110 10.32 -8.87 9.62
C LEU A 110 9.10 -9.65 9.13
N LYS A 111 8.35 -9.12 8.15
CA LYS A 111 7.19 -9.82 7.56
C LYS A 111 7.59 -11.16 6.92
N LYS A 112 8.69 -11.20 6.18
CA LYS A 112 9.21 -12.43 5.56
C LYS A 112 9.61 -13.46 6.61
N ALA A 113 10.32 -13.03 7.66
CA ALA A 113 10.70 -13.89 8.77
C ALA A 113 9.49 -14.49 9.49
N LEU A 114 8.46 -13.67 9.74
CA LEU A 114 7.21 -14.14 10.34
C LEU A 114 6.49 -15.13 9.43
N HIS A 115 6.40 -14.85 8.13
CA HIS A 115 5.76 -15.75 7.17
C HIS A 115 6.44 -17.12 7.12
N LEU A 116 7.77 -17.14 7.03
CA LEU A 116 8.57 -18.37 7.08
C LEU A 116 8.36 -19.10 8.41
N ALA A 117 8.37 -18.37 9.53
CA ALA A 117 8.13 -18.95 10.84
C ALA A 117 6.76 -19.63 10.92
N PHE A 118 5.70 -19.04 10.34
CA PHE A 118 4.37 -19.63 10.28
C PHE A 118 4.29 -20.87 9.40
N GLU A 119 4.90 -20.84 8.21
CA GLU A 119 4.86 -21.97 7.26
C GLU A 119 5.58 -23.19 7.83
N GLU A 120 6.75 -22.98 8.42
CA GLU A 120 7.59 -24.06 8.93
C GLU A 120 7.18 -24.52 10.34
N PHE A 121 6.38 -23.74 11.08
CA PHE A 121 6.10 -23.99 12.51
C PHE A 121 5.55 -25.38 12.80
N ILE A 122 4.77 -25.92 11.87
CA ILE A 122 4.11 -27.23 11.97
C ILE A 122 5.15 -28.35 12.07
N ASP A 123 6.25 -28.24 11.35
CA ASP A 123 7.25 -29.31 11.19
C ASP A 123 8.50 -29.09 12.05
N MET A 124 8.58 -27.99 12.83
CA MET A 124 9.71 -27.72 13.72
C MET A 124 9.68 -28.54 15.01
N ASP A 125 10.87 -28.87 15.54
CA ASP A 125 11.01 -29.37 16.91
C ASP A 125 10.71 -28.30 17.96
N ASP A 126 10.44 -28.74 19.19
CA ASP A 126 10.05 -27.86 20.29
C ASP A 126 11.16 -26.91 20.73
N GLU A 127 12.44 -27.29 20.58
CA GLU A 127 13.57 -26.44 20.92
C GLU A 127 13.65 -25.23 19.99
N LYS A 128 13.52 -25.47 18.68
CA LYS A 128 13.51 -24.43 17.64
C LYS A 128 12.29 -23.53 17.76
N ARG A 129 11.10 -24.09 18.04
CA ARG A 129 9.88 -23.31 18.31
C ARG A 129 10.06 -22.37 19.50
N LYS A 130 10.65 -22.85 20.61
CA LYS A 130 10.90 -22.05 21.80
C LYS A 130 11.84 -20.88 21.51
N LYS A 131 12.96 -21.12 20.81
CA LYS A 131 13.90 -20.06 20.41
C LYS A 131 13.24 -18.98 19.55
N ILE A 132 12.41 -19.36 18.58
CA ILE A 132 11.65 -18.40 17.75
C ILE A 132 10.68 -17.60 18.62
N GLY A 133 9.98 -18.25 19.54
CA GLY A 133 9.08 -17.58 20.49
C GLY A 133 9.79 -16.52 21.33
N GLU A 134 10.98 -16.83 21.86
CA GLU A 134 11.81 -15.88 22.63
C GLU A 134 12.23 -14.67 21.79
N ILE A 135 12.65 -14.89 20.54
CA ILE A 135 13.01 -13.81 19.59
C ILE A 135 11.79 -12.91 19.31
N MET A 136 10.63 -13.51 19.03
CA MET A 136 9.40 -12.77 18.74
C MET A 136 8.96 -11.93 19.95
N GLN A 137 9.01 -12.50 21.16
CA GLN A 137 8.66 -11.79 22.39
C GLN A 137 9.59 -10.61 22.65
N LYS A 138 10.91 -10.82 22.52
CA LYS A 138 11.90 -9.75 22.68
C LYS A 138 11.70 -8.65 21.64
N CYS A 139 11.59 -9.01 20.36
CA CYS A 139 11.34 -8.06 19.27
C CYS A 139 10.06 -7.23 19.52
N ALA A 140 8.96 -7.88 19.91
CA ALA A 140 7.72 -7.18 20.23
C ALA A 140 7.86 -6.22 21.43
N LYS A 141 8.59 -6.63 22.47
CA LYS A 141 8.89 -5.79 23.63
C LYS A 141 9.71 -4.57 23.23
N ASP A 142 10.78 -4.78 22.48
CA ASP A 142 11.70 -3.71 22.07
C ASP A 142 10.99 -2.70 21.15
N ILE A 143 10.18 -3.17 20.19
CA ILE A 143 9.35 -2.28 19.34
C ILE A 143 8.37 -1.46 20.18
N ARG A 144 7.64 -2.07 21.12
CA ARG A 144 6.69 -1.33 21.98
C ARG A 144 7.41 -0.30 22.83
N TYR A 145 8.55 -0.67 23.42
CA TYR A 145 9.34 0.25 24.23
C TYR A 145 9.73 1.51 23.45
N GLN A 146 10.22 1.34 22.22
CA GLN A 146 10.60 2.49 21.38
C GLN A 146 9.41 3.38 21.00
N ILE A 147 8.20 2.80 20.81
CA ILE A 147 7.01 3.59 20.49
C ILE A 147 6.43 4.32 21.71
N GLU A 148 6.52 3.72 22.90
CA GLU A 148 5.92 4.26 24.13
C GLU A 148 6.87 5.18 24.91
N TYR A 149 8.18 4.94 24.83
CA TYR A 149 9.20 5.57 25.67
C TYR A 149 10.48 5.96 24.91
N GLY A 150 10.55 5.78 23.58
CA GLY A 150 11.77 5.97 22.79
C GLY A 150 12.10 7.42 22.43
N ASP A 151 11.35 8.40 22.94
CA ASP A 151 11.65 9.82 22.79
C ASP A 151 12.56 10.28 23.95
N ASP A 152 13.80 9.78 24.00
CA ASP A 152 14.92 10.29 24.82
C ASP A 152 16.19 10.43 23.93
#